data_AF-A0A240UI09-F1
#
_entry.id   AF-A0A240UI09-F1
#
_cell.length_a   1.000
_cell.length_b   1.000
_cell.length_c   1.000
_cell.angle_alpha   90.00
_cell.angle_beta   90.00
_cell.angle_gamma   90.00
#
_symmetry.space_group_name_H-M   'P 1'
#
loop_
_entity.id
_entity.type
_entity.pdbx_description
1 polymer ?
#
loop_
_entity_poly.entity_id
_entity_poly.type
_entity_poly.pdbx_seq_one_letter_code
_entity_poly.pdbx_strand_id
1 'polypeptide(L)'
;MRVSLLILAPLSVALSCALGAGAARAQGGETDSNRAASLRQEAIAYEHGEGVARDPLRAAALYCASARLGDMQAQYNLGWMYAHGRGVARDDAAAAFFFQAAAEQGLGVAERMLHVVGGATDEVPECLRAPPPDQPAVARPGVNYALTAPRKIVELVHKMAPQYQVEPQLALAIIAAESNFNTQALSPKNAQGLMQLIPETSERFNVKNPYDPAQNIRGGLTYLRWLLAYFEGDVALVAAAYNAGEGKVERYRGVPPYLETRAYVQRILKAVGATAHPFDRTVAPPSPALERIRLALRRK
;
A
#
# COMPACT_ATOMS: atom_id res chain seq x y z
N MET A 1 -42.81 -14.87 -79.97
CA MET A 1 -42.22 -13.52 -79.95
C MET A 1 -41.51 -13.32 -78.62
N ARG A 2 -40.27 -12.79 -78.69
CA ARG A 2 -39.36 -12.35 -77.61
C ARG A 2 -38.62 -13.41 -76.79
N VAL A 3 -37.39 -13.64 -77.25
CA VAL A 3 -36.21 -14.09 -76.48
C VAL A 3 -35.59 -12.84 -75.82
N SER A 4 -35.10 -12.99 -74.58
CA SER A 4 -34.05 -12.22 -73.88
C SER A 4 -34.08 -12.61 -72.40
N LEU A 5 -33.01 -12.69 -71.60
CA LEU A 5 -31.56 -12.73 -71.77
C LEU A 5 -31.04 -13.09 -70.35
N LEU A 6 -29.99 -13.92 -70.30
CA LEU A 6 -29.05 -14.19 -69.19
C LEU A 6 -29.07 -13.30 -67.92
N ILE A 7 -28.81 -13.93 -66.75
CA ILE A 7 -27.76 -13.52 -65.77
C ILE A 7 -27.41 -14.74 -64.89
N LEU A 8 -26.11 -15.08 -64.81
CA LEU A 8 -25.48 -15.96 -63.83
C LEU A 8 -25.05 -15.13 -62.59
N ALA A 9 -25.23 -15.65 -61.39
CA ALA A 9 -24.33 -15.43 -60.24
C ALA A 9 -24.56 -16.50 -59.14
N PRO A 10 -23.51 -16.89 -58.37
CA PRO A 10 -23.50 -18.11 -57.57
C PRO A 10 -24.00 -17.89 -56.12
N LEU A 11 -24.69 -18.88 -55.55
CA LEU A 11 -25.04 -18.89 -54.13
C LEU A 11 -23.99 -19.66 -53.31
N SER A 12 -23.28 -18.91 -52.48
CA SER A 12 -22.30 -19.37 -51.49
C SER A 12 -22.98 -20.14 -50.36
N VAL A 13 -22.49 -21.34 -50.03
CA VAL A 13 -22.84 -22.06 -48.79
C VAL A 13 -21.68 -21.86 -47.82
N ALA A 14 -21.85 -20.95 -46.86
CA ALA A 14 -20.95 -20.80 -45.72
C ALA A 14 -21.51 -21.57 -44.52
N LEU A 15 -20.75 -22.56 -44.08
CA LEU A 15 -21.01 -23.45 -42.95
C LEU A 15 -21.00 -22.64 -41.64
N SER A 16 -22.14 -22.55 -40.97
CA SER A 16 -22.27 -21.94 -39.65
C SER A 16 -21.78 -22.90 -38.56
N CYS A 17 -20.67 -22.58 -37.92
CA CYS A 17 -20.28 -23.15 -36.62
C CYS A 17 -20.54 -22.10 -35.54
N ALA A 18 -21.61 -22.29 -34.77
CA ALA A 18 -21.89 -21.53 -33.57
C ALA A 18 -21.01 -22.04 -32.43
N LEU A 19 -20.05 -21.22 -32.00
CA LEU A 19 -19.37 -21.38 -30.72
C LEU A 19 -19.73 -20.17 -29.85
N GLY A 20 -20.57 -20.44 -28.84
CA GLY A 20 -20.91 -19.47 -27.82
C GLY A 20 -19.67 -19.09 -27.02
N ALA A 21 -19.18 -17.86 -27.21
CA ALA A 21 -18.24 -17.25 -26.30
C ALA A 21 -19.03 -16.67 -25.12
N GLY A 22 -19.23 -17.49 -24.09
CA GLY A 22 -19.57 -16.99 -22.76
C GLY A 22 -18.39 -16.17 -22.25
N ALA A 23 -18.43 -14.86 -22.46
CA ALA A 23 -17.53 -13.93 -21.81
C ALA A 23 -17.89 -13.90 -20.32
N ALA A 24 -17.26 -14.78 -19.55
CA ALA A 24 -17.24 -14.71 -18.10
C ALA A 24 -16.62 -13.37 -17.72
N ARG A 25 -17.49 -12.42 -17.33
CA ARG A 25 -17.06 -11.19 -16.66
C ARG A 25 -16.36 -11.62 -15.38
N ALA A 26 -15.03 -11.48 -15.35
CA ALA A 26 -14.29 -11.44 -14.11
C ALA A 26 -14.88 -10.29 -13.28
N GLN A 27 -15.54 -10.61 -12.17
CA GLN A 27 -15.91 -9.63 -11.16
C GLN A 27 -14.60 -9.10 -10.56
N GLY A 28 -14.10 -8.00 -11.12
CA GLY A 28 -12.96 -7.29 -10.56
C GLY A 28 -13.36 -6.76 -9.19
N GLY A 29 -12.75 -7.29 -8.13
CA GLY A 29 -12.93 -6.75 -6.79
C GLY A 29 -12.62 -5.26 -6.77
N GLU A 30 -13.45 -4.49 -6.08
CA GLU A 30 -13.25 -3.05 -5.89
C GLU A 30 -11.85 -2.81 -5.29
N THR A 31 -11.06 -1.94 -5.91
CA THR A 31 -9.74 -1.57 -5.37
C THR A 31 -9.93 -0.72 -4.10
N ASP A 32 -8.98 -0.78 -3.16
CA ASP A 32 -9.01 0.07 -1.97
C ASP A 32 -9.12 1.56 -2.32
N SER A 33 -8.53 1.99 -3.46
CA SER A 33 -8.66 3.34 -3.99
C SER A 33 -10.10 3.69 -4.39
N ASN A 34 -10.77 2.83 -5.16
CA ASN A 34 -12.16 3.04 -5.56
C ASN A 34 -13.09 3.08 -4.36
N ARG A 35 -12.88 2.15 -3.41
CA ARG A 35 -13.64 2.11 -2.16
C ARG A 35 -13.43 3.37 -1.33
N ALA A 36 -12.19 3.84 -1.21
CA ALA A 36 -11.89 5.05 -0.46
C ALA A 36 -12.54 6.29 -1.10
N ALA A 37 -12.48 6.40 -2.43
CA ALA A 37 -13.15 7.47 -3.17
C ALA A 37 -14.67 7.41 -3.04
N SER A 38 -15.27 6.21 -3.08
CA SER A 38 -16.71 6.00 -2.88
C SER A 38 -17.15 6.45 -1.48
N LEU A 39 -16.45 5.99 -0.43
CA LEU A 39 -16.72 6.39 0.96
C LEU A 39 -16.58 7.90 1.15
N ARG A 40 -15.57 8.52 0.53
CA ARG A 40 -15.38 9.97 0.57
C ARG A 40 -16.55 10.69 -0.10
N GLN A 41 -17.04 10.20 -1.24
CA GLN A 41 -18.16 10.84 -1.92
C GLN A 41 -19.46 10.71 -1.15
N GLU A 42 -19.71 9.55 -0.51
CA GLU A 42 -20.85 9.39 0.40
C GLU A 42 -20.73 10.35 1.60
N ALA A 43 -19.51 10.53 2.14
CA ALA A 43 -19.27 11.47 3.23
C ALA A 43 -19.59 12.92 2.84
N ILE A 44 -19.17 13.36 1.64
CA ILE A 44 -19.49 14.69 1.09
C ILE A 44 -21.01 14.88 0.99
N ALA A 45 -21.73 13.86 0.49
CA ALA A 45 -23.19 13.92 0.37
C ALA A 45 -23.88 14.11 1.73
N TYR A 46 -23.46 13.36 2.76
CA TYR A 46 -23.98 13.56 4.12
C TYR A 46 -23.52 14.86 4.77
N GLU A 47 -22.32 15.33 4.46
CA GLU A 47 -21.79 16.58 4.99
C GLU A 47 -22.62 17.78 4.51
N HIS A 48 -22.94 17.82 3.21
CA HIS A 48 -23.59 18.94 2.54
C HIS A 48 -25.09 18.77 2.30
N GLY A 49 -25.63 17.55 2.48
CA GLY A 49 -27.04 17.24 2.20
C GLY A 49 -27.34 17.04 0.71
N GLU A 50 -26.38 16.54 -0.07
CA GLU A 50 -26.53 16.34 -1.52
C GLU A 50 -27.28 15.03 -1.80
N GLY A 51 -28.57 15.12 -2.11
CA GLY A 51 -29.41 13.94 -2.38
C GLY A 51 -29.76 13.10 -1.13
N VAL A 52 -29.25 13.46 0.05
CA VAL A 52 -29.54 12.85 1.35
C VAL A 52 -29.76 13.93 2.41
N ALA A 53 -30.41 13.59 3.53
CA ALA A 53 -30.49 14.49 4.67
C ALA A 53 -29.08 14.75 5.24
N ARG A 54 -28.77 16.01 5.55
CA ARG A 54 -27.48 16.40 6.13
C ARG A 54 -27.27 15.71 7.47
N ASP A 55 -26.16 14.99 7.59
CA ASP A 55 -25.75 14.26 8.80
C ASP A 55 -24.22 14.34 8.96
N PRO A 56 -23.71 15.35 9.68
CA PRO A 56 -22.27 15.53 9.84
C PRO A 56 -21.62 14.43 10.70
N LEU A 57 -22.36 13.77 11.60
CA LEU A 57 -21.81 12.66 12.39
C LEU A 57 -21.53 11.46 11.48
N ARG A 58 -22.48 11.13 10.61
CA ARG A 58 -22.30 10.07 9.61
C ARG A 58 -21.21 10.41 8.60
N ALA A 59 -21.13 11.66 8.16
CA ALA A 59 -20.03 12.12 7.29
C ALA A 59 -18.66 11.90 7.94
N ALA A 60 -18.50 12.23 9.23
CA ALA A 60 -17.24 12.02 9.95
C ALA A 60 -16.85 10.54 10.00
N ALA A 61 -17.80 9.64 10.24
CA ALA A 61 -17.57 8.20 10.24
C ALA A 61 -17.16 7.66 8.86
N LEU A 62 -17.79 8.14 7.79
CA LEU A 62 -17.44 7.76 6.41
C LEU A 62 -16.08 8.32 5.98
N TYR A 63 -15.78 9.59 6.29
CA TYR A 63 -14.44 10.12 6.08
C TYR A 63 -13.41 9.37 6.88
N CYS A 64 -13.71 8.94 8.11
CA CYS A 64 -12.80 8.11 8.89
C CYS A 64 -12.53 6.77 8.20
N ALA A 65 -13.57 6.10 7.68
CA ALA A 65 -13.40 4.86 6.93
C ALA A 65 -12.55 5.05 5.65
N SER A 66 -12.76 6.14 4.93
CA SER A 66 -11.97 6.51 3.75
C SER A 66 -10.52 6.89 4.11
N ALA A 67 -10.32 7.67 5.17
CA ALA A 67 -9.02 8.08 5.70
C ALA A 67 -8.20 6.88 6.19
N ARG A 68 -8.84 5.86 6.78
CA ARG A 68 -8.21 4.57 7.11
C ARG A 68 -7.64 3.92 5.85
N LEU A 69 -8.36 3.93 4.73
CA LEU A 69 -7.89 3.41 3.44
C LEU A 69 -6.76 4.26 2.84
N GLY A 70 -6.49 5.44 3.40
CA GLY A 70 -5.41 6.32 3.00
C GLY A 70 -5.81 7.39 1.98
N ASP A 71 -7.10 7.68 1.82
CA ASP A 71 -7.56 8.78 0.96
C ASP A 71 -7.18 10.12 1.59
N MET A 72 -6.24 10.80 0.93
CA MET A 72 -5.69 12.09 1.31
C MET A 72 -6.76 13.19 1.48
N GLN A 73 -7.84 13.14 0.70
CA GLN A 73 -8.88 14.17 0.72
C GLN A 73 -9.85 13.93 1.87
N ALA A 74 -10.16 12.67 2.17
CA ALA A 74 -10.93 12.29 3.34
C ALA A 74 -10.17 12.60 4.63
N GLN A 75 -8.85 12.42 4.65
CA GLN A 75 -8.01 12.87 5.76
C GLN A 75 -8.14 14.38 5.95
N TYR A 76 -7.95 15.17 4.90
CA TYR A 76 -8.12 16.62 4.99
C TYR A 76 -9.52 17.03 5.48
N ASN A 77 -10.58 16.46 4.89
CA ASN A 77 -11.95 16.80 5.27
C ASN A 77 -12.26 16.41 6.72
N LEU A 78 -11.80 15.23 7.17
CA LEU A 78 -11.96 14.81 8.56
C LEU A 78 -11.16 15.71 9.51
N GLY A 79 -9.93 16.09 9.15
CA GLY A 79 -9.14 17.05 9.91
C GLY A 79 -9.85 18.41 10.05
N TRP A 80 -10.50 18.87 8.97
CA TRP A 80 -11.30 20.09 8.99
C TRP A 80 -12.52 19.96 9.92
N MET A 81 -13.20 18.82 9.91
CA MET A 81 -14.32 18.55 10.81
C MET A 81 -13.91 18.53 12.27
N TYR A 82 -12.76 17.95 12.61
CA TYR A 82 -12.19 18.00 13.96
C TYR A 82 -11.79 19.41 14.38
N ALA A 83 -11.16 20.21 13.51
CA ALA A 83 -10.78 21.59 13.83
C ALA A 83 -11.98 22.52 14.11
N HIS A 84 -13.15 22.21 13.52
CA HIS A 84 -14.36 23.03 13.64
C HIS A 84 -15.47 22.41 14.50
N GLY A 85 -15.26 21.20 15.02
CA GLY A 85 -16.27 20.48 15.78
C GLY A 85 -17.54 20.13 14.97
N ARG A 86 -17.41 19.82 13.68
CA ARG A 86 -18.56 19.50 12.80
C ARG A 86 -18.84 18.00 12.86
N GLY A 87 -19.91 17.59 13.53
CA GLY A 87 -20.28 16.17 13.65
C GLY A 87 -19.40 15.35 14.59
N VAL A 88 -18.32 15.95 15.10
CA VAL A 88 -17.40 15.42 16.13
C VAL A 88 -17.09 16.55 17.11
N ALA A 89 -16.64 16.23 18.32
CA ALA A 89 -16.12 17.24 19.22
C ALA A 89 -14.85 17.89 18.62
N ARG A 90 -14.63 19.19 18.89
CA ARG A 90 -13.41 19.84 18.44
C ARG A 90 -12.19 19.18 19.09
N ASP A 91 -11.22 18.81 18.26
CA ASP A 91 -9.98 18.17 18.69
C ASP A 91 -8.85 18.59 17.72
N ASP A 92 -8.03 19.55 18.15
CA ASP A 92 -6.97 20.10 17.31
C ASP A 92 -5.81 19.09 17.13
N ALA A 93 -5.61 18.16 18.06
CA ALA A 93 -4.62 17.09 17.92
C ALA A 93 -5.07 16.08 16.85
N ALA A 94 -6.34 15.65 16.89
CA ALA A 94 -6.87 14.79 15.82
C ALA A 94 -6.83 15.51 14.46
N ALA A 95 -7.17 16.80 14.41
CA ALA A 95 -7.07 17.60 13.20
C ALA A 95 -5.63 17.65 12.66
N ALA A 96 -4.65 17.94 13.52
CA ALA A 96 -3.24 17.96 13.19
C ALA A 96 -2.77 16.64 12.58
N PHE A 97 -3.17 15.51 13.20
CA PHE A 97 -2.83 14.19 12.70
C PHE A 97 -3.28 14.01 11.24
N PHE A 98 -4.55 14.32 10.93
CA PHE A 98 -5.09 14.10 9.59
C PHE A 98 -4.56 15.10 8.57
N PHE A 99 -4.39 16.37 8.95
CA PHE A 99 -3.76 17.35 8.06
C PHE A 99 -2.33 16.96 7.71
N GLN A 100 -1.59 16.41 8.66
CA GLN A 100 -0.24 15.97 8.39
C GLN A 100 -0.19 14.74 7.48
N ALA A 101 -1.08 13.76 7.69
CA ALA A 101 -1.19 12.60 6.81
C ALA A 101 -1.52 13.01 5.36
N ALA A 102 -2.37 14.02 5.18
CA ALA A 102 -2.70 14.55 3.87
C ALA A 102 -1.54 15.39 3.26
N ALA A 103 -0.88 16.21 4.07
CA ALA A 103 0.28 17.01 3.67
C ALA A 103 1.44 16.14 3.18
N GLU A 104 1.75 15.06 3.88
CA GLU A 104 2.82 14.11 3.53
C GLU A 104 2.54 13.35 2.23
N GLN A 105 1.30 13.36 1.74
CA GLN A 105 0.89 12.85 0.44
C GLN A 105 0.85 13.93 -0.67
N GLY A 106 1.22 15.18 -0.33
CA GLY A 106 1.34 16.29 -1.27
C GLY A 106 0.18 17.30 -1.26
N LEU A 107 -0.76 17.21 -0.31
CA LEU A 107 -1.85 18.18 -0.21
C LEU A 107 -1.38 19.47 0.48
N GLY A 108 -0.86 20.43 -0.29
CA GLY A 108 -0.29 21.68 0.25
C GLY A 108 -1.27 22.58 1.03
N VAL A 109 -2.59 22.42 0.86
CA VAL A 109 -3.57 23.11 1.74
C VAL A 109 -3.57 22.51 3.15
N ALA A 110 -3.30 21.21 3.29
CA ALA A 110 -3.22 20.55 4.58
C ALA A 110 -2.00 21.01 5.38
N GLU A 111 -0.87 21.32 4.72
CA GLU A 111 0.30 21.92 5.39
C GLU A 111 -0.06 23.23 6.09
N ARG A 112 -0.80 24.12 5.40
CA ARG A 112 -1.26 25.38 6.01
C ARG A 112 -2.19 25.13 7.19
N MET A 113 -3.11 24.17 7.07
CA MET A 113 -4.04 23.84 8.14
C MET A 113 -3.35 23.18 9.33
N LEU A 114 -2.29 22.40 9.11
CA LEU A 114 -1.46 21.83 10.18
C LEU A 114 -0.88 22.93 11.07
N HIS A 115 -0.39 24.03 10.48
CA HIS A 115 0.10 25.17 11.25
C HIS A 115 -1.02 25.86 12.05
N VAL A 116 -2.24 25.95 11.51
CA VAL A 116 -3.39 26.58 12.17
C VAL A 116 -3.79 25.84 13.45
N VAL A 117 -3.69 24.51 13.46
CA VAL A 117 -4.08 23.67 14.62
C VAL A 117 -2.93 23.37 15.59
N GLY A 118 -1.79 24.07 15.46
CA GLY A 118 -0.68 23.98 16.41
C GLY A 118 0.48 23.07 16.00
N GLY A 119 0.44 22.49 14.79
CA GLY A 119 1.54 21.68 14.25
C GLY A 119 1.36 20.17 14.46
N ALA A 120 2.44 19.43 14.25
CA ALA A 120 2.44 17.96 14.25
C ALA A 120 2.07 17.34 15.60
N THR A 121 1.35 16.22 15.57
CA THR A 121 1.10 15.38 16.74
C THR A 121 1.56 13.93 16.52
N ASP A 122 1.80 13.26 17.64
CA ASP A 122 2.12 11.83 17.80
C ASP A 122 0.89 11.00 18.24
N GLU A 123 -0.23 11.66 18.52
CA GLU A 123 -1.48 11.03 18.94
C GLU A 123 -2.23 10.46 17.74
N VAL A 124 -2.49 9.15 17.77
CA VAL A 124 -3.29 8.49 16.73
C VAL A 124 -4.77 8.58 17.10
N PRO A 125 -5.60 9.24 16.27
CA PRO A 125 -7.04 9.35 16.51
C PRO A 125 -7.68 7.98 16.70
N GLU A 126 -8.68 7.89 17.58
CA GLU A 126 -9.45 6.65 17.79
C GLU A 126 -10.00 6.06 16.50
N CYS A 127 -10.46 6.96 15.65
CA CYS A 127 -10.84 6.71 14.27
C CYS A 127 -9.82 5.84 13.51
N LEU A 128 -8.51 5.90 13.71
CA LEU A 128 -7.56 5.07 12.95
C LEU A 128 -7.09 3.81 13.67
N ARG A 129 -7.54 3.58 14.90
CA ARG A 129 -7.31 2.32 15.59
C ARG A 129 -8.07 1.23 14.82
N ALA A 130 -7.36 0.18 14.43
CA ALA A 130 -7.97 -0.90 13.66
C ALA A 130 -9.09 -1.55 14.48
N PRO A 131 -10.28 -1.82 13.91
CA PRO A 131 -11.17 -2.78 14.53
C PRO A 131 -10.42 -4.13 14.63
N PRO A 132 -10.64 -4.91 15.70
CA PRO A 132 -10.03 -6.24 15.81
C PRO A 132 -10.36 -7.05 14.55
N PRO A 133 -9.42 -7.85 14.03
CA PRO A 133 -9.69 -8.66 12.86
C PRO A 133 -10.87 -9.59 13.16
N ASP A 134 -11.94 -9.48 12.37
CA ASP A 134 -13.16 -10.31 12.53
C ASP A 134 -12.88 -11.81 12.32
N GLN A 135 -11.73 -12.14 11.72
CA GLN A 135 -11.30 -13.52 11.48
C GLN A 135 -9.79 -13.66 11.63
N PRO A 136 -9.29 -14.77 12.20
CA PRO A 136 -7.87 -15.07 12.13
C PRO A 136 -7.43 -15.12 10.67
N ALA A 137 -6.33 -14.42 10.36
CA ALA A 137 -5.75 -14.43 9.03
C ALA A 137 -5.37 -15.88 8.66
N VAL A 138 -6.14 -16.48 7.76
CA VAL A 138 -5.83 -17.81 7.23
C VAL A 138 -4.54 -17.68 6.43
N ALA A 139 -3.51 -18.43 6.83
CA ALA A 139 -2.26 -18.53 6.06
C ALA A 139 -2.61 -18.99 4.64
N ARG A 140 -2.35 -18.13 3.66
CA ARG A 140 -2.54 -18.45 2.24
C ARG A 140 -1.18 -18.80 1.66
N PRO A 141 -1.11 -19.77 0.74
CA PRO A 141 0.13 -20.03 0.02
C PRO A 141 0.57 -18.73 -0.68
N GLY A 142 1.83 -18.36 -0.46
CA GLY A 142 2.44 -17.18 -1.06
C GLY A 142 2.52 -17.28 -2.59
N VAL A 143 2.95 -16.19 -3.24
CA VAL A 143 3.14 -16.15 -4.69
C VAL A 143 4.36 -16.98 -5.08
N ASN A 144 4.21 -17.95 -6.00
CA ASN A 144 5.34 -18.72 -6.51
C ASN A 144 6.09 -17.93 -7.59
N TYR A 145 7.07 -17.12 -7.16
CA TYR A 145 7.89 -16.30 -8.06
C TYR A 145 8.81 -17.12 -8.98
N ALA A 146 9.08 -18.40 -8.68
CA ALA A 146 9.87 -19.24 -9.58
C ALA A 146 9.17 -19.46 -10.94
N LEU A 147 7.84 -19.26 -11.01
CA LEU A 147 7.06 -19.39 -12.24
C LEU A 147 6.94 -18.09 -13.04
N THR A 148 7.08 -16.94 -12.39
CA THR A 148 6.73 -15.62 -12.98
C THR A 148 7.90 -14.64 -13.06
N ALA A 149 8.94 -14.81 -12.22
CA ALA A 149 10.07 -13.90 -12.16
C ALA A 149 11.25 -14.37 -13.03
N PRO A 150 12.16 -13.45 -13.45
CA PRO A 150 13.34 -13.81 -14.21
C PRO A 150 14.23 -14.79 -13.45
N ARG A 151 14.49 -15.96 -14.04
CA ARG A 151 15.24 -17.08 -13.43
C ARG A 151 16.56 -16.65 -12.79
N LYS A 152 17.36 -15.82 -13.47
CA LYS A 152 18.65 -15.32 -12.95
C LYS A 152 18.49 -14.51 -11.66
N ILE A 153 17.42 -13.73 -11.53
CA ILE A 153 17.15 -12.94 -10.32
C ILE A 153 16.71 -13.86 -9.19
N VAL A 154 15.83 -14.82 -9.46
CA VAL A 154 15.39 -15.83 -8.49
C VAL A 154 16.59 -16.63 -7.94
N GLU A 155 17.45 -17.14 -8.82
CA GLU A 155 18.68 -17.86 -8.43
C GLU A 155 19.61 -16.99 -7.56
N LEU A 156 19.78 -15.71 -7.93
CA LEU A 156 20.60 -14.77 -7.19
C LEU A 156 20.03 -14.50 -5.78
N VAL A 157 18.72 -14.29 -5.66
CA VAL A 157 18.05 -14.09 -4.36
C VAL A 157 18.15 -15.34 -3.49
N HIS A 158 17.87 -16.54 -4.03
CA HIS A 158 18.01 -17.78 -3.27
C HIS A 158 19.44 -18.03 -2.78
N LYS A 159 20.45 -17.60 -3.55
CA LYS A 159 21.85 -17.68 -3.14
C LYS A 159 22.20 -16.68 -2.03
N MET A 160 21.68 -15.45 -2.12
CA MET A 160 22.11 -14.35 -1.26
C MET A 160 21.29 -14.21 0.02
N ALA A 161 19.95 -14.28 -0.06
CA ALA A 161 19.06 -13.95 1.06
C ALA A 161 19.34 -14.75 2.34
N PRO A 162 19.63 -16.07 2.29
CA PRO A 162 19.97 -16.83 3.50
C PRO A 162 21.21 -16.31 4.24
N GLN A 163 22.18 -15.71 3.54
CA GLN A 163 23.38 -15.12 4.16
C GLN A 163 23.05 -13.89 5.02
N TYR A 164 21.91 -13.26 4.76
CA TYR A 164 21.37 -12.14 5.52
C TYR A 164 20.28 -12.57 6.50
N GLN A 165 20.02 -13.88 6.63
CA GLN A 165 18.91 -14.43 7.40
C GLN A 165 17.55 -13.83 6.97
N VAL A 166 17.40 -13.55 5.67
CA VAL A 166 16.16 -13.09 5.05
C VAL A 166 15.60 -14.24 4.22
N GLU A 167 14.32 -14.56 4.38
CA GLU A 167 13.66 -15.56 3.55
C GLU A 167 13.60 -15.08 2.09
N PRO A 168 13.99 -15.92 1.11
CA PRO A 168 13.95 -15.55 -0.31
C PRO A 168 12.57 -15.06 -0.76
N GLN A 169 11.49 -15.60 -0.19
CA GLN A 169 10.13 -15.21 -0.52
C GLN A 169 9.84 -13.73 -0.19
N LEU A 170 10.29 -13.25 0.97
CA LEU A 170 10.15 -11.84 1.34
C LEU A 170 10.95 -10.93 0.40
N ALA A 171 12.20 -11.29 0.11
CA ALA A 171 13.04 -10.52 -0.80
C ALA A 171 12.44 -10.45 -2.23
N LEU A 172 11.93 -11.57 -2.75
CA LEU A 172 11.27 -11.62 -4.07
C LEU A 172 9.96 -10.82 -4.08
N ALA A 173 9.18 -10.86 -2.99
CA ALA A 173 7.97 -10.06 -2.86
C ALA A 173 8.27 -8.56 -2.92
N ILE A 174 9.32 -8.10 -2.23
CA ILE A 174 9.79 -6.72 -2.27
C ILE A 174 10.24 -6.36 -3.69
N ILE A 175 11.14 -7.14 -4.31
CA ILE A 175 11.60 -6.87 -5.69
C ILE A 175 10.43 -6.77 -6.68
N ALA A 176 9.45 -7.68 -6.57
CA ALA A 176 8.27 -7.66 -7.41
C ALA A 176 7.44 -6.39 -7.22
N ALA A 177 7.25 -5.94 -5.98
CA ALA A 177 6.49 -4.74 -5.65
C ALA A 177 7.22 -3.44 -6.06
N GLU A 178 8.55 -3.42 -5.96
CA GLU A 178 9.37 -2.23 -6.18
C GLU A 178 9.65 -1.97 -7.66
N SER A 179 10.09 -3.00 -8.39
CA SER A 179 10.58 -2.83 -9.77
C SER A 179 9.91 -3.75 -10.78
N ASN A 180 9.06 -4.67 -10.31
CA ASN A 180 8.61 -5.81 -11.11
C ASN A 180 9.79 -6.53 -11.80
N PHE A 181 10.87 -6.72 -11.04
CA PHE A 181 12.13 -7.34 -11.50
C PHE A 181 12.90 -6.56 -12.58
N ASN A 182 12.61 -5.27 -12.80
CA ASN A 182 13.37 -4.42 -13.71
C ASN A 182 14.67 -3.94 -13.05
N THR A 183 15.81 -4.42 -13.54
CA THR A 183 17.15 -4.06 -13.04
C THR A 183 17.52 -2.60 -13.28
N GLN A 184 16.86 -1.93 -14.23
CA GLN A 184 17.10 -0.54 -14.61
C GLN A 184 15.98 0.39 -14.12
N ALA A 185 15.15 -0.05 -13.18
CA ALA A 185 14.06 0.76 -12.65
C ALA A 185 14.61 2.02 -11.95
N LEU A 186 13.98 3.16 -12.23
CA LEU A 186 14.24 4.46 -11.62
C LEU A 186 12.90 5.12 -11.29
N SER A 187 12.65 5.40 -10.02
CA SER A 187 11.44 6.13 -9.59
C SER A 187 11.62 7.65 -9.65
N PRO A 188 10.52 8.42 -9.60
CA PRO A 188 10.57 9.88 -9.43
C PRO A 188 11.30 10.34 -8.16
N LYS A 189 11.38 9.49 -7.13
CA LYS A 189 12.12 9.74 -5.88
C LYS A 189 13.60 9.30 -5.96
N ASN A 190 14.10 9.06 -7.17
CA ASN A 190 15.46 8.57 -7.43
C ASN A 190 15.78 7.22 -6.75
N ALA A 191 14.76 6.39 -6.53
CA ALA A 191 14.94 5.02 -6.06
C ALA A 191 15.34 4.13 -7.24
N GLN A 192 16.34 3.25 -7.05
CA GLN A 192 17.08 2.65 -8.16
C GLN A 192 17.15 1.12 -8.09
N GLY A 193 17.08 0.49 -9.25
CA GLY A 193 17.28 -0.96 -9.45
C GLY A 193 16.16 -1.83 -8.90
N LEU A 194 16.48 -3.12 -8.72
CA LEU A 194 15.52 -4.18 -8.40
C LEU A 194 14.71 -3.93 -7.12
N MET A 195 15.38 -3.44 -6.08
CA MET A 195 14.82 -3.21 -4.75
C MET A 195 14.58 -1.72 -4.48
N GLN A 196 14.64 -0.88 -5.52
CA GLN A 196 14.39 0.56 -5.48
C GLN A 196 15.09 1.24 -4.29
N LEU A 197 16.42 1.13 -4.21
CA LEU A 197 17.19 1.77 -3.16
C LEU A 197 17.36 3.26 -3.49
N ILE A 198 17.03 4.14 -2.55
CA ILE A 198 17.37 5.56 -2.65
C ILE A 198 18.89 5.78 -2.43
N PRO A 199 19.47 6.91 -2.88
CA PRO A 199 20.90 7.16 -2.78
C PRO A 199 21.45 7.05 -1.35
N GLU A 200 20.74 7.58 -0.37
CA GLU A 200 21.15 7.56 1.04
C GLU A 200 21.21 6.13 1.58
N THR A 201 20.27 5.27 1.16
CA THR A 201 20.26 3.85 1.50
C THR A 201 21.41 3.10 0.81
N SER A 202 21.69 3.44 -0.45
CA SER A 202 22.82 2.87 -1.20
C SER A 202 24.15 3.22 -0.54
N GLU A 203 24.33 4.47 -0.11
CA GLU A 203 25.50 4.92 0.64
C GLU A 203 25.62 4.19 1.98
N ARG A 204 24.54 4.17 2.77
CA ARG A 204 24.47 3.48 4.08
C ARG A 204 24.89 2.02 4.00
N PHE A 205 24.58 1.33 2.90
CA PHE A 205 24.85 -0.10 2.71
C PHE A 205 25.92 -0.41 1.64
N ASN A 206 26.75 0.58 1.28
CA ASN A 206 27.90 0.44 0.39
C ASN A 206 27.56 -0.18 -0.99
N VAL A 207 26.45 0.26 -1.60
CA VAL A 207 26.04 -0.06 -2.96
C VAL A 207 26.61 0.98 -3.92
N LYS A 208 27.62 0.60 -4.71
CA LYS A 208 28.30 1.52 -5.64
C LYS A 208 27.58 1.65 -6.97
N ASN A 209 27.05 0.54 -7.49
CA ASN A 209 26.22 0.52 -8.68
C ASN A 209 24.84 -0.06 -8.34
N PRO A 210 23.82 0.77 -8.11
CA PRO A 210 22.48 0.30 -7.77
C PRO A 210 21.73 -0.33 -8.95
N TYR A 211 22.26 -0.25 -10.17
CA TYR A 211 21.73 -0.96 -11.34
C TYR A 211 22.40 -2.33 -11.57
N ASP A 212 23.48 -2.64 -10.84
CA ASP A 212 24.01 -3.99 -10.77
C ASP A 212 23.10 -4.85 -9.88
N PRO A 213 22.51 -5.95 -10.40
CA PRO A 213 21.55 -6.75 -9.64
C PRO A 213 22.09 -7.28 -8.31
N ALA A 214 23.35 -7.72 -8.27
CA ALA A 214 23.94 -8.31 -7.08
C ALA A 214 24.24 -7.26 -6.01
N GLN A 215 24.73 -6.08 -6.39
CA GLN A 215 24.92 -4.98 -5.46
C GLN A 215 23.58 -4.45 -4.93
N ASN A 216 22.59 -4.28 -5.81
CA ASN A 216 21.27 -3.80 -5.42
C ASN A 216 20.57 -4.76 -4.44
N ILE A 217 20.53 -6.06 -4.76
CA ILE A 217 19.98 -7.09 -3.87
C ILE A 217 20.74 -7.13 -2.54
N ARG A 218 22.07 -6.99 -2.57
CA ARG A 218 22.88 -6.95 -1.33
C ARG A 218 22.46 -5.79 -0.42
N GLY A 219 22.34 -4.58 -0.97
CA GLY A 219 21.90 -3.41 -0.21
C GLY A 219 20.51 -3.60 0.37
N GLY A 220 19.56 -4.04 -0.45
CA GLY A 220 18.18 -4.27 -0.02
C GLY A 220 18.04 -5.38 1.03
N LEU A 221 18.80 -6.48 0.90
CA LEU A 221 18.83 -7.54 1.92
C LEU A 221 19.45 -7.06 3.24
N THR A 222 20.49 -6.22 3.17
CA THR A 222 21.09 -5.61 4.37
C THR A 222 20.07 -4.72 5.08
N TYR A 223 19.33 -3.92 4.33
CA TYR A 223 18.28 -3.08 4.88
C TYR A 223 17.12 -3.89 5.47
N LEU A 224 16.63 -4.91 4.75
CA LEU A 224 15.57 -5.79 5.24
C LEU A 224 15.99 -6.52 6.53
N ARG A 225 17.23 -7.02 6.61
CA ARG A 225 17.74 -7.64 7.84
C ARG A 225 17.70 -6.68 9.02
N TRP A 226 18.09 -5.41 8.79
CA TRP A 226 18.03 -4.38 9.82
C TRP A 226 16.58 -4.08 10.25
N LEU A 227 15.65 -3.91 9.30
CA LEU A 227 14.23 -3.67 9.58
C LEU A 227 13.59 -4.83 10.33
N LEU A 228 13.91 -6.08 9.97
CA LEU A 228 13.43 -7.29 10.64
C LEU A 228 13.85 -7.30 12.12
N ALA A 229 15.08 -6.89 12.43
CA ALA A 229 15.50 -6.74 13.82
C ALA A 229 14.79 -5.56 14.51
N TYR A 230 14.68 -4.43 13.82
CA TYR A 230 14.11 -3.19 14.34
C TYR A 230 12.62 -3.30 14.70
N PHE A 231 11.84 -4.04 13.90
CA PHE A 231 10.41 -4.28 14.12
C PHE A 231 10.10 -5.70 14.63
N GLU A 232 11.11 -6.41 15.13
CA GLU A 232 10.98 -7.76 15.71
C GLU A 232 10.22 -8.76 14.82
N GLY A 233 10.52 -8.75 13.52
CA GLY A 233 9.99 -9.72 12.56
C GLY A 233 8.55 -9.47 12.12
N ASP A 234 7.90 -8.37 12.52
CA ASP A 234 6.55 -8.03 12.03
C ASP A 234 6.62 -7.63 10.54
N VAL A 235 6.10 -8.50 9.67
CA VAL A 235 6.22 -8.34 8.21
C VAL A 235 5.46 -7.09 7.73
N ALA A 236 4.36 -6.72 8.39
CA ALA A 236 3.57 -5.55 8.01
C ALA A 236 4.34 -4.26 8.31
N LEU A 237 4.94 -4.17 9.51
CA LEU A 237 5.76 -3.00 9.90
C LEU A 237 7.04 -2.91 9.06
N VAL A 238 7.69 -4.04 8.79
CA VAL A 238 8.88 -4.10 7.93
C VAL A 238 8.56 -3.64 6.51
N ALA A 239 7.49 -4.15 5.91
CA ALA A 239 7.07 -3.72 4.57
C ALA A 239 6.68 -2.23 4.53
N ALA A 240 5.98 -1.74 5.56
CA ALA A 240 5.63 -0.33 5.67
C ALA A 240 6.87 0.56 5.80
N ALA A 241 7.85 0.17 6.62
CA ALA A 241 9.09 0.92 6.81
C ALA A 241 9.97 0.88 5.56
N TYR A 242 9.99 -0.24 4.83
CA TYR A 242 10.71 -0.32 3.55
C TYR A 242 10.17 0.69 2.53
N ASN A 243 8.84 0.82 2.43
CA ASN A 243 8.19 1.71 1.47
C ASN A 243 8.12 3.18 1.92
N ALA A 244 7.83 3.45 3.19
CA ALA A 244 7.52 4.78 3.71
C ALA A 244 8.53 5.33 4.72
N GLY A 245 9.51 4.53 5.14
CA GLY A 245 10.48 4.86 6.18
C GLY A 245 10.00 4.49 7.59
N GLU A 246 10.95 4.05 8.43
CA GLU A 246 10.73 3.64 9.82
C GLU A 246 10.12 4.76 10.66
N GLY A 247 10.55 6.01 10.45
CA GLY A 247 10.03 7.16 11.21
C GLY A 247 8.53 7.38 10.98
N LYS A 248 8.02 7.08 9.78
CA LYS A 248 6.57 7.14 9.53
C LYS A 248 5.83 6.03 10.26
N VAL A 249 6.38 4.82 10.29
CA VAL A 249 5.80 3.69 11.03
C VAL A 249 5.72 4.01 12.54
N GLU A 250 6.79 4.58 13.09
CA GLU A 250 6.86 4.96 14.52
C GLU A 250 5.87 6.05 14.88
N ARG A 251 5.78 7.07 14.03
CA ARG A 251 4.87 8.20 14.18
C ARG A 251 3.41 7.75 14.14
N TYR A 252 3.05 7.00 13.11
CA TYR A 252 1.67 6.53 12.90
C TYR A 252 1.29 5.33 13.76
N ARG A 253 2.22 4.87 14.63
CA ARG A 253 2.06 3.73 15.53
C ARG A 253 1.63 2.46 14.79
N GLY A 254 2.14 2.25 13.57
CA GLY A 254 1.76 1.14 12.71
C GLY A 254 1.98 1.46 11.23
N VAL A 255 1.24 0.78 10.35
CA VAL A 255 1.28 1.06 8.90
C VAL A 255 0.77 2.50 8.66
N PRO A 256 1.55 3.40 8.05
CA PRO A 256 1.12 4.76 7.75
C PRO A 256 -0.18 4.77 6.94
N PRO A 257 -1.10 5.71 7.20
CA PRO A 257 -2.38 5.80 6.50
C PRO A 257 -2.20 6.42 5.11
N TYR A 258 -1.25 5.93 4.31
CA TYR A 258 -1.08 6.35 2.92
C TYR A 258 -1.63 5.25 2.01
N LEU A 259 -2.41 5.63 1.00
CA LEU A 259 -3.03 4.67 0.09
C LEU A 259 -1.99 3.75 -0.55
N GLU A 260 -0.86 4.32 -1.01
CA GLU A 260 0.25 3.58 -1.62
C GLU A 260 0.86 2.56 -0.64
N THR A 261 1.21 2.99 0.57
CA THR A 261 1.87 2.14 1.57
C THR A 261 0.95 1.04 2.08
N ARG A 262 -0.33 1.31 2.32
CA ARG A 262 -1.29 0.26 2.72
C ARG A 262 -1.45 -0.79 1.63
N ALA A 263 -1.59 -0.36 0.37
CA ALA A 263 -1.66 -1.27 -0.76
C ALA A 263 -0.36 -2.08 -0.92
N TYR A 264 0.80 -1.44 -0.71
CA TYR A 264 2.11 -2.10 -0.72
C TYR A 264 2.17 -3.22 0.32
N VAL A 265 1.87 -2.92 1.59
CA VAL A 265 1.88 -3.89 2.70
C VAL A 265 0.95 -5.07 2.43
N GLN A 266 -0.27 -4.83 1.92
CA GLN A 266 -1.21 -5.89 1.58
C GLN A 266 -0.68 -6.81 0.47
N ARG A 267 -0.01 -6.26 -0.55
CA ARG A 267 0.64 -7.07 -1.60
C ARG A 267 1.76 -7.93 -1.02
N ILE A 268 2.60 -7.38 -0.15
CA ILE A 268 3.70 -8.11 0.48
C ILE A 268 3.16 -9.23 1.38
N LEU A 269 2.22 -8.94 2.29
CA LEU A 269 1.63 -9.97 3.17
C LEU A 269 0.97 -11.10 2.37
N LYS A 270 0.25 -10.77 1.29
CA LYS A 270 -0.33 -11.77 0.38
C LYS A 270 0.73 -12.59 -0.34
N ALA A 271 1.81 -11.94 -0.79
CA ALA A 271 2.89 -12.60 -1.49
C ALA A 271 3.71 -13.52 -0.59
N VAL A 272 3.98 -13.11 0.65
CA VAL A 272 4.76 -13.87 1.63
C VAL A 272 3.92 -14.99 2.26
N GLY A 273 2.65 -14.74 2.56
CA GLY A 273 1.77 -15.72 3.20
C GLY A 273 1.97 -15.86 4.71
N ALA A 274 2.80 -15.01 5.32
CA ALA A 274 3.08 -14.96 6.76
C ALA A 274 3.05 -13.52 7.28
N THR A 275 2.64 -13.35 8.54
CA THR A 275 2.62 -12.05 9.24
C THR A 275 3.87 -11.79 10.07
N ALA A 276 4.65 -12.84 10.33
CA ALA A 276 5.89 -12.78 11.11
C ALA A 276 7.02 -13.49 10.35
N HIS A 277 8.23 -13.01 10.54
CA HIS A 277 9.46 -13.54 9.95
C HIS A 277 10.53 -13.72 11.05
N PRO A 278 11.32 -14.80 11.05
CA PRO A 278 12.42 -14.98 12.00
C PRO A 278 13.44 -13.82 11.93
N PHE A 279 14.03 -13.40 13.05
CA PHE A 279 14.97 -12.29 13.02
C PHE A 279 16.09 -12.45 14.05
N ASP A 280 17.20 -11.76 13.78
CA ASP A 280 18.37 -11.74 14.62
C ASP A 280 18.39 -10.44 15.45
N ARG A 281 18.10 -10.58 16.75
CA ARG A 281 18.05 -9.48 17.73
C ARG A 281 19.38 -8.74 17.89
N THR A 282 20.50 -9.33 17.47
CA THR A 282 21.82 -8.71 17.60
C THR A 282 22.11 -7.68 16.51
N VAL A 283 21.30 -7.65 15.44
CA VAL A 283 21.51 -6.76 14.28
C VAL A 283 21.17 -5.30 14.59
N ALA A 284 20.12 -5.07 15.38
CA ALA A 284 19.67 -3.73 15.76
C ALA A 284 18.86 -3.79 17.07
N PRO A 285 18.89 -2.73 17.91
CA PRO A 285 17.92 -2.59 18.98
C PRO A 285 16.51 -2.45 18.39
N PRO A 286 15.45 -2.87 19.10
CA PRO A 286 14.08 -2.67 18.65
C PRO A 286 13.74 -1.18 18.59
N SER A 287 12.77 -0.83 17.73
CA SER A 287 12.24 0.54 17.64
C SER A 287 11.85 1.09 19.03
N PRO A 288 12.26 2.32 19.38
CA PRO A 288 11.81 2.98 20.62
C PRO A 288 10.28 3.17 20.70
N ALA A 289 9.58 3.09 19.56
CA ALA A 289 8.13 3.19 19.49
C ALA A 289 7.41 1.83 19.52
N LEU A 290 8.14 0.69 19.52
CA LEU A 290 7.55 -0.64 19.34
C LEU A 290 6.51 -1.00 20.39
N GLU A 291 6.76 -0.66 21.66
CA GLU A 291 5.77 -0.87 22.74
C GLU A 291 4.51 -0.01 22.54
N ARG A 292 4.66 1.24 22.10
CA ARG A 292 3.51 2.10 21.79
C ARG A 292 2.73 1.58 20.58
N ILE A 293 3.42 1.08 19.55
CA ILE A 293 2.81 0.41 18.40
C ILE A 293 1.99 -0.80 18.87
N ARG A 294 2.59 -1.69 19.67
CA ARG A 294 1.90 -2.87 20.23
C ARG A 294 0.67 -2.51 21.04
N LEU A 295 0.75 -1.46 21.86
CA LEU A 295 -0.39 -0.97 22.63
C LEU A 295 -1.50 -0.42 21.73
N ALA A 296 -1.15 0.35 20.70
CA ALA A 296 -2.09 0.88 19.73
C ALA A 296 -2.83 -0.24 18.96
N LEU A 297 -2.13 -1.34 18.66
CA LEU A 297 -2.70 -2.51 17.98
C LEU A 297 -3.51 -3.43 18.91
N ARG A 298 -3.30 -3.38 20.23
CA ARG A 298 -3.96 -4.27 21.21
C ARG A 298 -5.23 -3.69 21.86
N ARG A 299 -5.35 -2.35 21.95
CA ARG A 299 -6.46 -1.72 22.68
C ARG A 299 -7.77 -1.86 21.91
N LYS A 300 -8.69 -2.63 22.51
CA LYS A 300 -10.10 -2.79 22.15
C LYS A 300 -10.91 -1.58 22.55
#